data_AF-A0A7V7KI17-F1
#
_entry.id   AF-A0A7V7KI17-F1
#
_cell.length_a   1.000
_cell.length_b   1.000
_cell.length_c   1.000
_cell.angle_alpha   90.00
_cell.angle_beta   90.00
_cell.angle_gamma   90.00
#
_symmetry.space_group_name_H-M   'P 1'
#
loop_
_entity.id
_entity.type
_entity.pdbx_description
1 polymer ?
#
loop_
_entity_poly.entity_id
_entity_poly.type
_entity_poly.pdbx_seq_one_letter_code
_entity_poly.pdbx_strand_id
1 'polypeptide(L)'
;MASIDASFPEKDEEKRKDGRFINRCCNSRNQIDYSIYSQDSGYIQGADLEALAKMSLKKGLEIHLNFSFGDFVVSNFPIIGVVDKKNGGEVNDKIISCLDYAEGESTKEHYVNGFTQLMEIAVKSLSPGINDPGTARLCIHQITELLAQRLQITPCNMIVDSENECLVSWHEEGFDSLMFRLFNPILHYGKDDLSICLSLLKAFKTLSNFASCEDRLVIQQHAERIVDVISVNYTDPLEVKFAEARLNVGVHRLDLPKNLSKEAASS
;
A
#
# COMPACT_ATOMS: atom_id res chain seq x y z
N MET A 1 28.05 4.79 -0.21
CA MET A 1 27.51 3.61 -0.92
C MET A 1 27.09 2.63 0.16
N ALA A 2 25.96 2.93 0.79
CA ALA A 2 25.39 2.09 1.85
C ALA A 2 24.38 1.17 1.16
N SER A 3 24.65 -0.13 1.19
CA SER A 3 23.70 -1.14 0.74
C SER A 3 22.48 -1.08 1.66
N ILE A 4 21.30 -0.87 1.06
CA ILE A 4 20.02 -0.99 1.73
C ILE A 4 19.71 -2.49 1.76
N ASP A 5 19.96 -3.13 2.88
CA ASP A 5 19.43 -4.46 3.17
C ASP A 5 17.95 -4.28 3.52
N ALA A 6 17.10 -4.30 2.50
CA ALA A 6 15.67 -4.55 2.68
C ALA A 6 15.50 -6.02 3.06
N SER A 7 15.63 -6.33 4.35
CA SER A 7 15.31 -7.65 4.88
C SER A 7 13.79 -7.84 4.87
N PHE A 8 13.27 -8.20 3.71
CA PHE A 8 12.04 -8.98 3.64
C PHE A 8 12.28 -10.28 4.43
N PRO A 9 11.30 -10.79 5.19
CA PRO A 9 11.35 -12.18 5.62
C PRO A 9 11.24 -13.07 4.36
N GLU A 10 12.38 -13.38 3.74
CA GLU A 10 12.47 -14.39 2.69
C GLU A 10 12.20 -15.76 3.30
N LYS A 11 11.19 -16.43 2.74
CA LYS A 11 11.03 -17.90 2.67
C LYS A 11 11.50 -18.69 3.90
N ASP A 12 10.71 -18.64 4.97
CA ASP A 12 10.60 -19.76 5.90
C ASP A 12 9.27 -20.48 5.65
N GLU A 13 9.23 -21.37 4.66
CA GLU A 13 8.30 -22.51 4.65
C GLU A 13 8.72 -23.60 5.66
N GLU A 14 9.47 -23.23 6.70
CA GLU A 14 9.77 -24.15 7.80
C GLU A 14 8.61 -24.17 8.79
N LYS A 15 8.03 -25.37 8.91
CA LYS A 15 7.00 -25.78 9.86
C LYS A 15 7.29 -25.28 11.29
N ARG A 16 6.83 -24.08 11.62
CA ARG A 16 6.70 -23.62 13.00
C ARG A 16 5.38 -24.16 13.56
N LYS A 17 5.44 -24.87 14.68
CA LYS A 17 4.30 -25.61 15.27
C LYS A 17 3.16 -24.72 15.80
N ASP A 18 3.30 -23.39 15.77
CA ASP A 18 2.45 -22.48 16.55
C ASP A 18 1.65 -21.43 15.74
N GLY A 19 1.63 -21.50 14.41
CA GLY A 19 0.76 -20.65 13.58
C GLY A 19 1.33 -20.39 12.18
N ARG A 20 0.45 -20.28 11.18
CA ARG A 20 0.84 -20.04 9.78
C ARG A 20 0.33 -18.68 9.30
N PHE A 21 1.21 -17.90 8.70
CA PHE A 21 0.87 -16.63 8.07
C PHE A 21 0.21 -16.86 6.71
N ILE A 22 -0.94 -16.25 6.48
CA ILE A 22 -1.69 -16.34 5.22
C ILE A 22 -2.26 -14.99 4.80
N ASN A 23 -2.66 -14.91 3.53
CA ASN A 23 -3.55 -13.87 3.05
C ASN A 23 -4.95 -14.48 2.80
N ARG A 24 -5.97 -13.97 3.49
CA ARG A 24 -7.37 -14.38 3.31
C ARG A 24 -8.33 -13.31 3.83
N CYS A 25 -9.52 -13.20 3.22
CA CYS A 25 -10.64 -12.49 3.83
C CYS A 25 -11.13 -13.20 5.09
N CYS A 26 -11.24 -12.46 6.19
CA CYS A 26 -11.72 -12.98 7.46
C CYS A 26 -13.24 -12.80 7.58
N ASN A 27 -14.02 -13.88 7.48
CA ASN A 27 -15.48 -13.81 7.52
C ASN A 27 -16.03 -13.54 8.94
N SER A 28 -15.28 -13.92 9.99
CA SER A 28 -15.70 -13.76 11.38
C SER A 28 -15.65 -12.32 11.90
N ARG A 29 -15.05 -11.38 11.14
CA ARG A 29 -15.07 -9.94 11.49
C ARG A 29 -16.46 -9.36 11.69
N ASN A 30 -17.51 -9.99 11.15
CA ASN A 30 -18.89 -9.54 11.31
C ASN A 30 -19.55 -10.02 12.62
N GLN A 31 -18.87 -10.84 13.42
CA GLN A 31 -19.37 -11.41 14.67
C GLN A 31 -18.39 -11.13 15.81
N ILE A 32 -18.18 -9.86 16.12
CA ILE A 32 -17.34 -9.42 17.25
C ILE A 32 -18.15 -9.52 18.56
N ASP A 33 -17.63 -10.24 19.55
CA ASP A 33 -18.27 -10.37 20.87
C ASP A 33 -18.01 -9.14 21.74
N TYR A 34 -16.79 -8.61 21.70
CA TYR A 34 -16.44 -7.34 22.36
C TYR A 34 -15.26 -6.63 21.69
N SER A 35 -15.11 -5.34 21.99
CA SER A 35 -14.02 -4.50 21.47
C SER A 35 -13.11 -4.00 22.58
N ILE A 36 -11.82 -3.88 22.25
CA ILE A 36 -10.81 -3.25 23.09
C ILE A 36 -10.53 -1.86 22.50
N TYR A 37 -10.52 -0.86 23.37
CA TYR A 37 -10.38 0.54 23.01
C TYR A 37 -8.96 1.04 23.30
N SER A 38 -8.50 2.01 22.51
CA SER A 38 -7.26 2.72 22.76
C SER A 38 -7.33 3.50 24.08
N GLN A 39 -6.25 3.46 24.86
CA GLN A 39 -6.13 4.23 26.09
C GLN A 39 -5.80 5.70 25.78
N ASP A 40 -4.85 5.92 24.89
CA ASP A 40 -4.36 7.24 24.50
C ASP A 40 -4.44 7.48 22.99
N SER A 41 -4.24 8.74 22.59
CA SER A 41 -4.12 9.10 21.17
C SER A 41 -2.66 8.98 20.72
N GLY A 42 -2.40 8.41 19.55
CA GLY A 42 -1.04 8.21 19.06
C GLY A 42 -0.97 7.31 17.83
N TYR A 43 0.24 7.00 17.39
CA TYR A 43 0.47 6.12 16.24
C TYR A 43 0.69 4.68 16.71
N ILE A 44 -0.05 3.73 16.13
CA ILE A 44 0.21 2.29 16.35
C ILE A 44 1.18 1.82 15.28
N GLN A 45 2.37 1.42 15.68
CA GLN A 45 3.45 1.16 14.72
C GLN A 45 3.65 -0.33 14.51
N GLY A 46 3.56 -1.11 15.57
CA GLY A 46 3.81 -2.53 15.53
C GLY A 46 2.86 -3.29 16.43
N ALA A 47 2.88 -4.60 16.26
CA ALA A 47 2.29 -5.52 17.20
C ALA A 47 3.13 -6.81 17.21
N ASP A 48 3.29 -7.41 18.39
CA ASP A 48 3.81 -8.77 18.50
C ASP A 48 2.72 -9.77 18.08
N LEU A 49 2.59 -9.95 16.77
CA LEU A 49 1.57 -10.81 16.16
C LEU A 49 1.71 -12.28 16.62
N GLU A 50 2.93 -12.74 16.90
CA GLU A 50 3.16 -14.10 17.39
C GLU A 50 2.68 -14.26 18.85
N ALA A 51 2.95 -13.28 19.71
CA ALA A 51 2.44 -13.28 21.09
C ALA A 51 0.90 -13.23 21.11
N LEU A 52 0.30 -12.39 20.25
CA LEU A 52 -1.15 -12.34 20.07
C LEU A 52 -1.71 -13.70 19.61
N ALA A 53 -1.08 -14.35 18.62
CA ALA A 53 -1.51 -15.65 18.12
C ALA A 53 -1.41 -16.76 19.19
N LYS A 54 -0.31 -16.81 19.95
CA LYS A 54 -0.14 -17.76 21.07
C LYS A 54 -1.19 -17.57 22.14
N MET A 55 -1.52 -16.32 22.46
CA MET A 55 -2.57 -16.00 23.43
C MET A 55 -3.95 -16.39 22.90
N SER A 56 -4.25 -16.04 21.65
CA SER A 56 -5.48 -16.43 20.95
C SER A 56 -5.69 -17.93 21.00
N LEU A 57 -4.67 -18.73 20.65
CA LEU A 57 -4.73 -20.19 20.69
C LEU A 57 -4.96 -20.73 22.11
N LYS A 58 -4.23 -20.21 23.10
CA LYS A 58 -4.33 -20.65 24.51
C LYS A 58 -5.69 -20.33 25.13
N LYS A 59 -6.32 -19.22 24.73
CA LYS A 59 -7.57 -18.73 25.30
C LYS A 59 -8.80 -19.05 24.47
N GLY A 60 -8.63 -19.52 23.23
CA GLY A 60 -9.73 -19.77 22.30
C GLY A 60 -10.37 -18.48 21.80
N LEU A 61 -9.55 -17.47 21.51
CA LEU A 61 -10.00 -16.17 21.01
C LEU A 61 -9.65 -16.02 19.53
N GLU A 62 -10.43 -15.26 18.78
CA GLU A 62 -9.98 -14.64 17.52
C GLU A 62 -9.75 -13.15 17.75
N ILE A 63 -8.60 -12.64 17.30
CA ILE A 63 -8.19 -11.25 17.51
C ILE A 63 -8.17 -10.54 16.15
N HIS A 64 -8.96 -9.48 16.00
CA HIS A 64 -9.01 -8.68 14.78
C HIS A 64 -8.49 -7.28 15.07
N LEU A 65 -7.33 -6.94 14.51
CA LEU A 65 -6.79 -5.58 14.55
C LEU A 65 -7.57 -4.72 13.54
N ASN A 66 -8.19 -3.65 14.03
CA ASN A 66 -9.05 -2.74 13.27
C ASN A 66 -8.30 -1.47 12.81
N PHE A 67 -6.97 -1.55 12.73
CA PHE A 67 -6.08 -0.48 12.28
C PHE A 67 -5.05 -1.05 11.31
N SER A 68 -4.43 -0.15 10.54
CA SER A 68 -3.21 -0.40 9.78
C SER A 68 -2.00 0.04 10.59
N PHE A 69 -0.87 -0.65 10.44
CA PHE A 69 0.38 -0.19 11.04
C PHE A 69 0.77 1.18 10.47
N GLY A 70 0.97 2.15 11.35
CA GLY A 70 1.18 3.56 11.02
C GLY A 70 -0.05 4.44 11.21
N ASP A 71 -1.23 3.89 11.51
CA ASP A 71 -2.44 4.69 11.73
C ASP A 71 -2.34 5.53 13.02
N PHE A 72 -2.83 6.76 12.94
CA PHE A 72 -3.10 7.59 14.11
C PHE A 72 -4.47 7.20 14.69
N VAL A 73 -4.48 6.73 15.93
CA VAL A 73 -5.70 6.43 16.69
C VAL A 73 -5.93 7.50 17.74
N VAL A 74 -7.19 7.83 18.00
CA VAL A 74 -7.60 8.71 19.09
C VAL A 74 -7.93 7.89 20.33
N SER A 75 -7.85 8.49 21.52
CA SER A 75 -8.28 7.85 22.77
C SER A 75 -9.74 7.40 22.71
N ASN A 76 -10.06 6.26 23.33
CA ASN A 76 -11.38 5.60 23.31
C ASN A 76 -11.87 5.18 21.91
N PHE A 77 -10.96 4.90 20.98
CA PHE A 77 -11.28 4.33 19.66
C PHE A 77 -11.21 2.79 19.68
N PRO A 78 -12.16 2.05 19.09
CA PRO A 78 -12.13 0.59 19.06
C PRO A 78 -11.04 0.07 18.11
N ILE A 79 -9.90 -0.32 18.67
CA ILE A 79 -8.71 -0.74 17.93
C ILE A 79 -8.65 -2.25 17.67
N ILE A 80 -9.31 -3.05 18.50
CA ILE A 80 -9.30 -4.51 18.38
C ILE A 80 -10.71 -5.07 18.61
N GLY A 81 -11.15 -5.96 17.72
CA GLY A 81 -12.31 -6.81 17.93
C GLY A 81 -11.88 -8.19 18.41
N VAL A 82 -12.61 -8.77 19.35
CA VAL A 82 -12.37 -10.13 19.86
C VAL A 82 -13.61 -10.99 19.68
N VAL A 83 -13.40 -12.21 19.20
CA VAL A 83 -14.39 -13.31 19.22
C VAL A 83 -13.95 -14.31 20.27
N ASP A 84 -14.79 -14.60 21.25
CA ASP A 84 -14.50 -15.52 22.36
C ASP A 84 -15.23 -16.85 22.18
N LYS A 85 -14.54 -17.82 21.55
CA LYS A 85 -15.11 -19.14 21.27
C LYS A 85 -15.23 -20.03 22.51
N LYS A 86 -14.50 -19.72 23.60
CA LYS A 86 -14.33 -20.63 24.75
C LYS A 86 -14.57 -19.99 26.12
N ASN A 87 -15.10 -18.77 26.17
CA ASN A 87 -15.22 -17.98 27.39
C ASN A 87 -13.84 -17.82 28.08
N GLY A 88 -12.83 -17.41 27.30
CA GLY A 88 -11.41 -17.37 27.63
C GLY A 88 -11.02 -16.37 28.74
N GLY A 89 -11.97 -15.54 29.15
CA GLY A 89 -11.84 -14.52 30.19
C GLY A 89 -11.18 -13.23 29.68
N GLU A 90 -11.23 -12.18 30.49
CA GLU A 90 -10.73 -10.86 30.11
C GLU A 90 -9.19 -10.84 30.02
N VAL A 91 -8.66 -10.56 28.82
CA VAL A 91 -7.21 -10.50 28.53
C VAL A 91 -6.80 -9.18 27.88
N ASN A 92 -7.63 -8.14 28.05
CA ASN A 92 -7.52 -6.85 27.37
C ASN A 92 -6.15 -6.20 27.59
N ASP A 93 -5.68 -6.11 28.83
CA ASP A 93 -4.39 -5.51 29.15
C ASP A 93 -3.21 -6.24 28.50
N LYS A 94 -3.30 -7.57 28.36
CA LYS A 94 -2.26 -8.37 27.71
C LYS A 94 -2.24 -8.13 26.21
N ILE A 95 -3.42 -8.05 25.59
CA ILE A 95 -3.54 -7.71 24.17
C ILE A 95 -2.95 -6.32 23.91
N ILE A 96 -3.31 -5.32 24.73
CA ILE A 96 -2.81 -3.95 24.60
C ILE A 96 -1.28 -3.92 24.79
N SER A 97 -0.73 -4.69 25.73
CA SER A 97 0.72 -4.76 25.95
C SER A 97 1.51 -5.35 24.78
N CYS A 98 0.85 -6.00 23.83
CA CYS A 98 1.48 -6.49 22.60
C CYS A 98 1.53 -5.43 21.48
N LEU A 99 0.94 -4.24 21.69
CA LEU A 99 0.97 -3.15 20.71
C LEU A 99 2.13 -2.20 20.98
N ASP A 100 2.82 -1.80 19.92
CA ASP A 100 3.85 -0.76 19.96
C ASP A 100 3.22 0.60 19.64
N TYR A 101 2.97 1.40 20.68
CA TYR A 101 2.57 2.80 20.56
C TYR A 101 3.80 3.71 20.50
N ALA A 102 3.74 4.76 19.69
CA ALA A 102 4.64 5.89 19.89
C ALA A 102 3.92 7.25 19.86
N GLU A 103 4.44 8.14 20.69
CA GLU A 103 4.11 9.56 20.74
C GLU A 103 4.83 10.31 19.60
N GLY A 104 4.51 9.99 18.34
CA GLY A 104 5.07 10.65 17.15
C GLY A 104 5.26 9.72 15.93
N GLU A 105 5.63 10.30 14.78
CA GLU A 105 6.11 9.52 13.63
C GLU A 105 7.39 8.77 14.01
N SER A 106 7.42 7.47 13.74
CA SER A 106 8.53 6.61 14.15
C SER A 106 9.65 6.50 13.14
N THR A 107 10.83 6.28 13.71
CA THR A 107 12.09 5.97 13.04
C THR A 107 12.25 4.48 12.69
N LYS A 108 11.29 3.61 13.04
CA LYS A 108 11.27 2.20 12.60
C LYS A 108 10.60 2.12 11.22
N GLU A 109 11.39 1.73 10.24
CA GLU A 109 11.07 1.71 8.82
C GLU A 109 10.01 0.65 8.49
N HIS A 110 8.73 1.03 8.45
CA HIS A 110 7.74 0.25 7.69
C HIS A 110 7.94 0.53 6.20
N TYR A 111 7.88 -0.50 5.35
CA TYR A 111 8.00 -0.33 3.89
C TYR A 111 6.94 0.65 3.33
N VAL A 112 5.75 0.71 3.96
CA VAL A 112 4.70 1.69 3.66
C VAL A 112 5.19 3.12 3.96
N ASN A 113 6.00 3.31 5.00
CA ASN A 113 6.64 4.59 5.30
C ASN A 113 7.64 4.97 4.21
N GLY A 114 8.38 3.99 3.64
CA GLY A 114 9.28 4.23 2.52
C GLY A 114 8.57 4.72 1.25
N PHE A 115 7.44 4.11 0.89
CA PHE A 115 6.62 4.57 -0.23
C PHE A 115 6.06 5.98 0.00
N THR A 116 5.50 6.23 1.18
CA THR A 116 4.94 7.53 1.53
C THR A 116 6.02 8.61 1.53
N GLN A 117 7.19 8.34 2.09
CA GLN A 117 8.33 9.27 2.08
C GLN A 117 8.79 9.60 0.65
N LEU A 118 8.93 8.60 -0.23
CA LEU A 118 9.30 8.83 -1.63
C LEU A 118 8.24 9.67 -2.36
N MET A 119 6.95 9.38 -2.13
CA MET A 119 5.85 10.17 -2.68
C MET A 119 5.91 11.62 -2.18
N GLU A 120 6.13 11.83 -0.88
CA GLU A 120 6.24 13.17 -0.31
C GLU A 120 7.44 13.95 -0.85
N ILE A 121 8.60 13.31 -1.02
CA ILE A 121 9.78 13.94 -1.64
C ILE A 121 9.45 14.34 -3.08
N ALA A 122 8.81 13.46 -3.85
CA ALA A 122 8.37 13.77 -5.20
C ALA A 122 7.43 14.98 -5.22
N VAL A 123 6.39 14.98 -4.38
CA VAL A 123 5.43 16.10 -4.27
C VAL A 123 6.11 17.40 -3.84
N LYS A 124 6.98 17.36 -2.82
CA LYS A 124 7.74 18.54 -2.36
C LYS A 124 8.62 19.10 -3.48
N SER A 125 9.27 18.24 -4.25
CA SER A 125 10.09 18.66 -5.41
C SER A 125 9.26 19.28 -6.53
N LEU A 126 8.03 18.80 -6.77
CA LEU A 126 7.11 19.36 -7.76
C LEU A 126 6.34 20.59 -7.28
N SER A 127 6.45 20.94 -6.00
CA SER A 127 5.75 22.12 -5.46
C SER A 127 6.25 23.40 -6.12
N PRO A 128 5.40 24.44 -6.25
CA PRO A 128 5.76 25.70 -6.91
C PRO A 128 6.99 26.41 -6.32
N GLY A 129 7.32 26.13 -5.06
CA GLY A 129 8.47 26.72 -4.39
C GLY A 129 9.82 26.08 -4.75
N ILE A 130 9.84 24.83 -5.20
CA ILE A 130 11.07 24.09 -5.55
C ILE A 130 11.16 23.87 -7.06
N ASN A 131 10.09 23.32 -7.67
CA ASN A 131 9.99 23.04 -9.10
C ASN A 131 11.20 22.23 -9.67
N ASP A 132 11.55 21.13 -9.00
CA ASP A 132 12.58 20.18 -9.41
C ASP A 132 11.97 18.84 -9.89
N PRO A 133 11.56 18.75 -11.17
CA PRO A 133 11.05 17.51 -11.75
C PRO A 133 12.13 16.42 -11.85
N GLY A 134 13.42 16.76 -11.76
CA GLY A 134 14.51 15.78 -11.77
C GLY A 134 14.45 14.84 -10.58
N THR A 135 14.32 15.42 -9.38
CA THR A 135 14.15 14.67 -8.13
C THR A 135 12.86 13.85 -8.14
N ALA A 136 11.75 14.43 -8.60
CA ALA A 136 10.47 13.71 -8.71
C ALA A 136 10.57 12.44 -9.56
N ARG A 137 11.25 12.51 -10.72
CA ARG A 137 11.46 11.32 -11.58
C ARG A 137 12.29 10.24 -10.88
N LEU A 138 13.30 10.62 -10.11
CA LEU A 138 14.07 9.65 -9.32
C LEU A 138 13.18 8.95 -8.29
N CYS A 139 12.34 9.68 -7.57
CA CYS A 139 11.37 9.11 -6.65
C CYS A 139 10.37 8.17 -7.37
N ILE A 140 9.87 8.56 -8.54
CA ILE A 140 8.99 7.69 -9.36
C ILE A 140 9.70 6.38 -9.71
N HIS A 141 10.99 6.41 -10.09
CA HIS A 141 11.75 5.19 -10.36
C HIS A 141 11.84 4.28 -9.13
N GLN A 142 12.15 4.84 -7.96
CA GLN A 142 12.25 4.06 -6.71
C GLN A 142 10.90 3.47 -6.30
N ILE A 143 9.82 4.25 -6.39
CA ILE A 143 8.44 3.76 -6.17
C ILE A 143 8.11 2.62 -7.13
N THR A 144 8.48 2.75 -8.41
CA THR A 144 8.24 1.72 -9.44
C THR A 144 8.97 0.42 -9.10
N GLU A 145 10.23 0.50 -8.68
CA GLU A 145 11.02 -0.67 -8.29
C GLU A 145 10.42 -1.40 -7.09
N LEU A 146 10.09 -0.67 -6.03
CA LEU A 146 9.47 -1.22 -4.83
C LEU A 146 8.08 -1.82 -5.13
N LEU A 147 7.27 -1.17 -5.98
CA LEU A 147 5.97 -1.71 -6.39
C LEU A 147 6.12 -2.97 -7.26
N ALA A 148 7.13 -3.05 -8.12
CA ALA A 148 7.41 -4.26 -8.90
C ALA A 148 7.73 -5.45 -7.98
N GLN A 149 8.49 -5.23 -6.90
CA GLN A 149 8.73 -6.25 -5.87
C GLN A 149 7.44 -6.61 -5.13
N ARG A 150 6.64 -5.60 -4.73
CA ARG A 150 5.35 -5.80 -4.06
C ARG A 150 4.34 -6.58 -4.90
N LEU A 151 4.40 -6.49 -6.24
CA LEU A 151 3.56 -7.28 -7.15
C LEU A 151 3.94 -8.76 -7.21
N GLN A 152 5.15 -9.14 -6.76
CA GLN A 152 5.59 -10.54 -6.67
C GLN A 152 5.25 -11.18 -5.32
N ILE A 153 4.72 -10.40 -4.36
CA ILE A 153 4.47 -10.84 -2.99
C ILE A 153 3.01 -10.57 -2.66
N THR A 154 2.35 -11.55 -2.03
CA THR A 154 1.05 -11.33 -1.39
C THR A 154 1.29 -11.14 0.11
N PRO A 155 1.13 -9.92 0.67
CA PRO A 155 1.36 -9.70 2.08
C PRO A 155 0.35 -10.49 2.90
N CYS A 156 0.81 -11.07 4.00
CA CYS A 156 -0.09 -11.76 4.90
C CYS A 156 -0.96 -10.74 5.64
N ASN A 157 -2.21 -11.12 5.92
CA ASN A 157 -3.15 -10.32 6.68
C ASN A 157 -3.76 -11.11 7.86
N MET A 158 -3.27 -12.34 8.08
CA MET A 158 -3.83 -13.26 9.05
C MET A 158 -2.79 -14.30 9.51
N ILE A 159 -2.87 -14.69 10.78
CA ILE A 159 -2.25 -15.89 11.34
C ILE A 159 -3.38 -16.90 11.63
N VAL A 160 -3.20 -18.13 11.18
CA VAL A 160 -4.13 -19.25 11.44
C VAL A 160 -3.47 -20.38 12.22
N ASP A 161 -4.28 -21.18 12.89
CA ASP A 161 -3.82 -22.39 13.57
C ASP A 161 -3.64 -23.59 12.62
N SER A 162 -3.40 -24.78 13.18
CA SER A 162 -3.24 -26.02 12.41
C SER A 162 -4.52 -26.50 11.70
N GLU A 163 -5.69 -26.01 12.11
CA GLU A 163 -6.99 -26.33 11.53
C GLU A 163 -7.44 -25.26 10.50
N ASN A 164 -6.61 -24.24 10.26
CA ASN A 164 -6.88 -23.05 9.45
C ASN A 164 -7.94 -22.09 10.02
N GLU A 165 -8.16 -22.14 11.33
CA GLU A 165 -9.00 -21.18 12.04
C GLU A 165 -8.21 -19.89 12.33
N CYS A 166 -8.90 -18.75 12.28
CA CYS A 166 -8.27 -17.44 12.48
C CYS A 166 -7.82 -17.28 13.93
N LEU A 167 -6.54 -16.93 14.14
CA LEU A 167 -6.02 -16.53 15.45
C LEU A 167 -5.93 -15.00 15.54
N VAL A 168 -5.24 -14.39 14.57
CA VAL A 168 -5.06 -12.94 14.49
C VAL A 168 -5.28 -12.50 13.06
N SER A 169 -6.00 -11.40 12.84
CA SER A 169 -6.12 -10.76 11.52
C SER A 169 -5.89 -9.26 11.61
N TRP A 170 -5.37 -8.65 10.55
CA TRP A 170 -5.15 -7.20 10.46
C TRP A 170 -5.57 -6.66 9.10
N HIS A 171 -5.63 -5.34 8.96
CA HIS A 171 -5.86 -4.72 7.66
C HIS A 171 -4.54 -4.61 6.89
N GLU A 172 -4.60 -4.96 5.61
CA GLU A 172 -3.50 -4.79 4.67
C GLU A 172 -4.04 -3.93 3.51
N GLU A 173 -3.32 -2.87 3.15
CA GLU A 173 -3.75 -1.95 2.11
C GLU A 173 -3.84 -2.66 0.74
N GLY A 174 -4.98 -2.49 0.08
CA GLY A 174 -5.21 -2.98 -1.28
C GLY A 174 -4.28 -2.31 -2.28
N PHE A 175 -3.93 -3.03 -3.36
CA PHE A 175 -3.02 -2.50 -4.38
C PHE A 175 -3.60 -1.28 -5.11
N ASP A 176 -4.93 -1.25 -5.31
CA ASP A 176 -5.67 -0.10 -5.85
C ASP A 176 -5.57 1.15 -4.97
N SER A 177 -5.81 0.99 -3.65
CA SER A 177 -5.64 2.08 -2.68
C SER A 177 -4.20 2.59 -2.68
N LEU A 178 -3.23 1.68 -2.64
CA LEU A 178 -1.80 2.01 -2.65
C LEU A 178 -1.40 2.78 -3.92
N MET A 179 -1.82 2.30 -5.10
CA MET A 179 -1.57 2.97 -6.38
C MET A 179 -2.15 4.38 -6.41
N PHE A 180 -3.39 4.54 -5.95
CA PHE A 180 -4.03 5.85 -5.88
C PHE A 180 -3.30 6.79 -4.94
N ARG A 181 -3.01 6.34 -3.72
CA ARG A 181 -2.34 7.14 -2.68
C ARG A 181 -0.95 7.61 -3.11
N LEU A 182 -0.19 6.79 -3.83
CA LEU A 182 1.17 7.13 -4.25
C LEU A 182 1.22 8.03 -5.49
N PHE A 183 0.45 7.71 -6.53
CA PHE A 183 0.61 8.40 -7.82
C PHE A 183 -0.33 9.58 -8.00
N ASN A 184 -1.50 9.61 -7.34
CA ASN A 184 -2.45 10.71 -7.48
C ASN A 184 -1.84 12.08 -7.06
N PRO A 185 -1.13 12.21 -5.93
CA PRO A 185 -0.49 13.47 -5.56
C PRO A 185 0.60 13.88 -6.55
N ILE A 186 1.43 12.95 -7.00
CA ILE A 186 2.51 13.22 -7.96
C ILE A 186 1.94 13.73 -9.28
N LEU A 187 0.86 13.10 -9.78
CA LEU A 187 0.15 13.59 -10.97
C LEU A 187 -0.46 14.97 -10.72
N HIS A 188 -1.08 15.20 -9.56
CA HIS A 188 -1.71 16.49 -9.26
C HIS A 188 -0.74 17.67 -9.36
N TYR A 189 0.47 17.52 -8.81
CA TYR A 189 1.51 18.56 -8.85
C TYR A 189 2.34 18.54 -10.14
N GLY A 190 2.42 17.39 -10.82
CA GLY A 190 3.25 17.19 -12.01
C GLY A 190 2.51 17.24 -13.35
N LYS A 191 1.18 17.40 -13.37
CA LYS A 191 0.35 17.37 -14.59
C LYS A 191 0.69 18.45 -15.62
N ASP A 192 1.34 19.52 -15.19
CA ASP A 192 1.77 20.64 -16.04
C ASP A 192 3.23 20.47 -16.50
N ASP A 193 3.92 19.40 -16.09
CA ASP A 193 5.22 18.96 -16.63
C ASP A 193 5.09 17.65 -17.43
N LEU A 194 5.30 17.74 -18.75
CA LEU A 194 5.14 16.60 -19.66
C LEU A 194 6.15 15.48 -19.33
N SER A 195 7.33 15.84 -18.83
CA SER A 195 8.35 14.86 -18.44
C SER A 195 7.91 14.02 -17.25
N ILE A 196 7.12 14.58 -16.32
CA ILE A 196 6.54 13.85 -15.19
C ILE A 196 5.42 12.96 -15.65
N CYS A 197 4.50 13.46 -16.49
CA CYS A 197 3.43 12.65 -17.06
C CYS A 197 3.97 11.43 -17.80
N LEU A 198 4.99 11.62 -18.65
CA LEU A 198 5.65 10.52 -19.35
C LEU A 198 6.42 9.58 -18.41
N SER A 199 6.99 10.10 -17.31
CA SER A 199 7.65 9.26 -16.30
C SER A 199 6.66 8.36 -15.56
N LEU A 200 5.47 8.88 -15.22
CA LEU A 200 4.38 8.11 -14.63
C LEU A 200 3.86 7.04 -15.59
N LEU A 201 3.64 7.40 -16.87
CA LEU A 201 3.23 6.44 -17.88
C LEU A 201 4.27 5.31 -18.04
N LYS A 202 5.56 5.66 -18.02
CA LYS A 202 6.65 4.68 -18.08
C LYS A 202 6.65 3.77 -16.84
N ALA A 203 6.39 4.30 -15.65
CA ALA A 203 6.25 3.51 -14.42
C ALA A 203 5.13 2.47 -14.58
N PHE A 204 3.94 2.89 -15.01
CA PHE A 204 2.79 1.99 -15.18
C PHE A 204 3.02 0.93 -16.25
N LYS A 205 3.63 1.31 -17.39
CA LYS A 205 4.06 0.36 -18.41
C LYS A 205 5.01 -0.69 -17.84
N THR A 206 5.95 -0.28 -17.00
CA THR A 206 6.90 -1.20 -16.34
C THR A 206 6.16 -2.14 -15.39
N LEU A 207 5.33 -1.62 -14.48
CA LEU A 207 4.56 -2.41 -13.51
C LEU A 207 3.63 -3.43 -14.17
N SER A 208 3.06 -3.08 -15.33
CA SER A 208 2.17 -3.98 -16.08
C SER A 208 2.80 -5.33 -16.45
N ASN A 209 4.14 -5.41 -16.53
CA ASN A 209 4.85 -6.64 -16.83
C ASN A 209 4.92 -7.60 -15.64
N PHE A 210 4.85 -7.08 -14.42
CA PHE A 210 4.92 -7.84 -13.17
C PHE A 210 3.54 -8.15 -12.57
N ALA A 211 2.50 -7.50 -13.07
CA ALA A 211 1.15 -7.55 -12.52
C ALA A 211 0.38 -8.84 -12.88
N SER A 212 -0.43 -9.30 -11.93
CA SER A 212 -1.50 -10.27 -12.16
C SER A 212 -2.54 -9.72 -13.14
N CYS A 213 -3.54 -10.52 -13.52
CA CYS A 213 -4.63 -10.02 -14.35
C CYS A 213 -5.44 -8.92 -13.64
N GLU A 214 -5.67 -9.05 -12.33
CA GLU A 214 -6.44 -8.12 -11.51
C GLU A 214 -5.68 -6.80 -11.30
N ASP A 215 -4.44 -6.87 -10.84
CA ASP A 215 -3.61 -5.67 -10.60
C ASP A 215 -3.34 -4.90 -11.90
N ARG A 216 -3.28 -5.58 -13.03
CA ARG A 216 -3.09 -4.92 -14.32
C ARG A 216 -4.29 -4.07 -14.71
N LEU A 217 -5.50 -4.41 -14.30
CA LEU A 217 -6.68 -3.56 -14.53
C LEU A 217 -6.56 -2.25 -13.75
N VAL A 218 -6.07 -2.31 -12.50
CA VAL A 218 -5.76 -1.11 -11.70
C VAL A 218 -4.71 -0.25 -12.41
N ILE A 219 -3.59 -0.85 -12.84
CA ILE A 219 -2.52 -0.12 -13.54
C ILE A 219 -3.03 0.49 -14.86
N GLN A 220 -3.91 -0.21 -15.58
CA GLN A 220 -4.54 0.26 -16.81
C GLN A 220 -5.35 1.54 -16.56
N GLN A 221 -6.21 1.56 -15.54
CA GLN A 221 -7.00 2.75 -15.19
C GLN A 221 -6.11 3.96 -14.84
N HIS A 222 -5.01 3.72 -14.13
CA HIS A 222 -4.03 4.77 -13.83
C HIS A 222 -3.32 5.29 -15.09
N ALA A 223 -2.98 4.41 -16.04
CA ALA A 223 -2.34 4.79 -17.29
C ALA A 223 -3.29 5.58 -18.22
N GLU A 224 -4.55 5.17 -18.33
CA GLU A 224 -5.60 5.90 -19.05
C GLU A 224 -5.73 7.32 -18.52
N ARG A 225 -5.80 7.48 -17.19
CA ARG A 225 -5.84 8.80 -16.56
C ARG A 225 -4.65 9.69 -16.92
N ILE A 226 -3.44 9.13 -17.06
CA ILE A 226 -2.28 9.90 -17.53
C ILE A 226 -2.44 10.32 -18.98
N VAL A 227 -2.93 9.42 -19.84
CA VAL A 227 -3.18 9.71 -21.26
C VAL A 227 -4.23 10.83 -21.39
N ASP A 228 -5.29 10.80 -20.58
CA ASP A 228 -6.31 11.84 -20.56
C ASP A 228 -5.72 13.19 -20.15
N VAL A 229 -4.92 13.22 -19.07
CA VAL A 229 -4.23 14.43 -18.63
C VAL A 229 -3.32 14.98 -19.72
N ILE A 230 -2.53 14.12 -20.39
CA ILE A 230 -1.66 14.56 -21.48
C ILE A 230 -2.49 15.15 -22.63
N SER A 231 -3.59 14.49 -23.00
CA SER A 231 -4.47 14.90 -24.11
C SER A 231 -5.15 16.25 -23.85
N VAL A 232 -5.49 16.54 -22.60
CA VAL A 232 -6.15 17.79 -22.20
C VAL A 232 -5.15 18.94 -22.02
N ASN A 233 -3.99 18.68 -21.40
CA ASN A 233 -3.05 19.72 -21.00
C ASN A 233 -2.05 20.11 -22.11
N TYR A 234 -1.71 19.19 -23.02
CA TYR A 234 -0.68 19.43 -24.05
C TYR A 234 -1.31 19.42 -25.44
N THR A 235 -1.31 20.58 -26.08
CA THR A 235 -1.93 20.78 -27.40
C THR A 235 -0.97 21.27 -28.46
N ASP A 236 0.27 21.59 -28.09
CA ASP A 236 1.31 21.97 -29.06
C ASP A 236 1.67 20.76 -29.94
N PRO A 237 1.73 20.91 -31.28
CA PRO A 237 2.00 19.80 -32.19
C PRO A 237 3.32 19.07 -31.94
N LEU A 238 4.36 19.77 -31.45
CA LEU A 238 5.65 19.15 -31.13
C LEU A 238 5.53 18.26 -29.89
N GLU A 239 4.85 18.75 -28.85
CA GLU A 239 4.62 18.02 -27.61
C GLU A 239 3.73 16.80 -27.82
N VAL A 240 2.62 16.97 -28.55
CA VAL A 240 1.70 15.88 -28.90
C VAL A 240 2.44 14.78 -29.65
N LYS A 241 3.17 15.14 -30.72
CA LYS A 241 3.95 14.16 -31.50
C LYS A 241 5.00 13.46 -30.63
N PHE A 242 5.62 14.18 -29.70
CA PHE A 242 6.61 13.63 -28.79
C PHE A 242 6.00 12.63 -27.79
N ALA A 243 4.81 12.92 -27.27
CA ALA A 243 4.07 12.05 -26.36
C ALA A 243 3.52 10.80 -27.07
N GLU A 244 2.86 10.97 -28.22
CA GLU A 244 2.32 9.87 -29.03
C GLU A 244 3.38 8.84 -29.40
N ALA A 245 4.57 9.32 -29.80
CA ALA A 245 5.71 8.47 -30.11
C ALA A 245 6.19 7.59 -28.94
N ARG A 246 5.71 7.82 -27.71
CA ARG A 246 6.09 7.07 -26.49
C ARG A 246 4.98 6.23 -25.89
N LEU A 247 3.72 6.43 -26.30
CA LEU A 247 2.56 5.72 -25.76
C LEU A 247 2.75 4.21 -25.83
N ASN A 248 3.12 3.69 -27.01
CA ASN A 248 3.25 2.25 -27.26
C ASN A 248 4.70 1.75 -27.42
N VAL A 249 5.71 2.56 -27.05
CA VAL A 249 7.13 2.15 -27.16
C VAL A 249 7.59 1.34 -25.95
N GLY A 250 8.37 0.29 -26.19
CA GLY A 250 8.93 -0.57 -25.14
C GLY A 250 7.99 -1.70 -24.72
N VAL A 251 8.42 -2.49 -23.74
CA VAL A 251 7.69 -3.70 -23.31
C VAL A 251 6.65 -3.33 -22.25
N HIS A 252 5.37 -3.56 -22.55
CA HIS A 252 4.26 -3.41 -21.61
C HIS A 252 3.06 -4.28 -22.00
N ARG A 253 2.14 -4.46 -21.05
CA ARG A 253 0.88 -5.22 -21.19
C ARG A 253 -0.38 -4.35 -21.10
N LEU A 254 -0.21 -3.04 -21.22
CA LEU A 254 -1.30 -2.05 -21.22
C LEU A 254 -1.87 -1.83 -22.62
N ASP A 255 -3.17 -1.57 -22.70
CA ASP A 255 -3.87 -1.17 -23.92
C ASP A 255 -3.90 0.36 -23.99
N LEU A 256 -2.98 0.95 -24.74
CA LEU A 256 -2.82 2.40 -24.84
C LEU A 256 -3.16 2.88 -26.25
N PRO A 257 -3.81 4.04 -26.41
CA PRO A 257 -4.17 4.52 -27.74
C PRO A 257 -2.93 4.81 -28.58
N LYS A 258 -3.09 4.71 -29.91
CA LYS A 258 -2.00 5.02 -30.85
C LYS A 258 -1.74 6.52 -30.97
N ASN A 259 -2.80 7.32 -30.86
CA ASN A 259 -2.79 8.77 -30.97
C ASN A 259 -3.56 9.38 -29.80
N LEU A 260 -3.22 10.59 -29.40
CA LEU A 260 -3.97 11.34 -28.39
C LEU A 260 -5.20 11.94 -29.10
N SER A 261 -6.40 11.43 -28.78
CA SER A 261 -7.64 11.92 -29.37
C SER A 261 -8.04 13.29 -28.82
N LYS A 262 -8.46 14.20 -29.71
CA LYS A 262 -9.16 15.45 -29.33
C LYS A 262 -10.67 15.23 -29.22
N GLU A 263 -11.15 14.41 -28.30
CA GLU A 263 -12.59 14.30 -27.98
C GLU A 263 -12.71 13.98 -26.47
N ALA A 264 -13.39 14.71 -25.59
CA ALA A 264 -14.36 15.79 -25.74
C ALA A 264 -14.30 16.76 -24.53
N ALA A 265 -14.00 18.03 -24.79
CA ALA A 265 -14.41 19.15 -23.94
C ALA A 265 -15.38 20.01 -24.76
N SER A 266 -16.54 19.44 -25.07
CA SER A 266 -17.66 20.14 -25.71
C SER A 266 -18.95 19.35 -25.50
N SER A 267 -19.49 19.35 -24.28
CA SER A 267 -20.88 19.69 -23.93
C SER A 267 -21.09 19.60 -22.42
#